data_AF-A0A356DZ99-F1
#
_entry.id   AF-A0A356DZ99-F1
#
_cell.length_a   1.000
_cell.length_b   1.000
_cell.length_c   1.000
_cell.angle_alpha   90.00
_cell.angle_beta   90.00
_cell.angle_gamma   90.00
#
_symmetry.space_group_name_H-M   'P 1'
#
loop_
_entity.id
_entity.type
_entity.pdbx_description
1 polymer ?
#
loop_
_entity_poly.entity_id
_entity_poly.type
_entity_poly.pdbx_seq_one_letter_code
_entity_poly.pdbx_strand_id
1 'polypeptide(L)'
;MHDLIKRYVEETVRHLPVKEREEVALELETNIEDMLGGDSSTEKVEETLLALGSPAILARQYRGKERYLIGPETFDLYVMVLKIVSLVVGLVTMVITFVSLFFASDPINIAQMIAKVLASVFSSLSSAFLWVTITFAIMSYYQVKTEPDQWNRK
;
A
#
# COMPACT_ATOMS: atom_id res chain seq x y z
N MET A 1 -0.32 30.17 -24.08
CA MET A 1 -0.93 29.00 -23.41
C MET A 1 -2.35 29.33 -23.01
N HIS A 2 -3.28 28.43 -23.32
CA HIS A 2 -4.68 28.57 -22.90
C HIS A 2 -4.80 28.31 -21.40
N ASP A 3 -5.50 29.19 -20.67
CA ASP A 3 -5.77 29.06 -19.23
C ASP A 3 -6.42 27.71 -18.88
N LEU A 4 -7.29 27.21 -19.77
CA LEU A 4 -7.98 25.92 -19.60
C LEU A 4 -7.01 24.72 -19.56
N ILE A 5 -6.00 24.70 -20.44
CA ILE A 5 -5.01 23.61 -20.49
C ILE A 5 -4.22 23.60 -19.19
N LYS A 6 -3.73 24.77 -18.77
CA LYS A 6 -2.97 24.90 -17.53
C LYS A 6 -3.76 24.41 -16.31
N ARG A 7 -5.03 24.82 -16.20
CA ARG A 7 -5.92 24.38 -15.12
C ARG A 7 -6.20 22.88 -15.17
N TYR A 8 -6.38 22.32 -16.36
CA TYR A 8 -6.59 20.88 -16.55
C TYR A 8 -5.36 20.07 -16.12
N VAL A 9 -4.18 20.50 -16.54
CA VAL A 9 -2.90 19.87 -16.17
C VAL A 9 -2.68 19.97 -14.67
N GLU A 10 -2.81 21.16 -14.09
CA GLU A 10 -2.67 21.37 -12.64
C GLU A 10 -3.62 20.47 -11.83
N GLU A 11 -4.90 20.38 -12.21
CA GLU A 11 -5.84 19.49 -11.53
C GLU A 11 -5.50 18.01 -11.72
N THR A 12 -4.98 17.61 -12.90
CA THR A 12 -4.54 16.23 -13.15
C THR A 12 -3.35 15.87 -12.25
N VAL A 13 -2.29 16.67 -12.26
CA VAL A 13 -1.07 16.38 -11.49
C VAL A 13 -1.25 16.59 -9.98
N ARG A 14 -2.26 17.35 -9.55
CA ARG A 14 -2.62 17.45 -8.12
C ARG A 14 -2.96 16.09 -7.51
N HIS A 15 -3.48 15.17 -8.32
CA HIS A 15 -3.73 13.80 -7.91
C HIS A 15 -2.47 12.93 -7.91
N LEU A 16 -1.30 13.39 -8.35
CA LEU A 16 -0.06 12.59 -8.39
C LEU A 16 0.84 12.83 -7.16
N PRO A 17 1.75 11.90 -6.84
CA PRO A 17 2.83 12.13 -5.87
C PRO A 17 3.68 13.34 -6.26
N VAL A 18 4.09 14.17 -5.30
CA VAL A 18 4.79 15.44 -5.55
C VAL A 18 6.01 15.29 -6.45
N LYS A 19 6.75 14.18 -6.32
CA LYS A 19 7.95 13.89 -7.11
C LYS A 19 7.70 13.70 -8.60
N GLU A 20 6.51 13.23 -8.98
CA GLU A 20 6.15 12.90 -10.37
C GLU A 20 5.39 14.05 -11.05
N ARG A 21 4.96 15.07 -10.29
CA ARG A 21 4.05 16.12 -10.80
C ARG A 21 4.66 16.94 -11.93
N GLU A 22 5.93 17.31 -11.80
CA GLU A 22 6.60 18.19 -12.75
C GLU A 22 6.84 17.49 -14.09
N GLU A 23 7.37 16.26 -14.03
CA GLU A 23 7.59 15.42 -15.21
C GLU A 23 6.28 15.11 -15.93
N VAL A 24 5.26 14.67 -15.21
CA VAL A 24 3.95 14.36 -15.80
C VAL A 24 3.22 15.61 -16.28
N ALA A 25 3.41 16.77 -15.64
CA ALA A 25 2.85 18.03 -16.13
C ALA A 25 3.42 18.37 -17.51
N LEU A 26 4.74 18.32 -17.66
CA LEU A 26 5.43 18.60 -18.92
C LEU A 26 5.04 17.59 -20.02
N GLU A 27 4.99 16.30 -19.68
CA GLU A 27 4.56 15.26 -20.61
C GLU A 27 3.12 15.48 -21.08
N LEU A 28 2.20 15.75 -20.14
CA LEU A 28 0.79 15.97 -20.45
C LEU A 28 0.57 17.25 -21.26
N GLU A 29 1.28 18.34 -20.95
CA GLU A 29 1.25 19.57 -21.74
C GLU A 29 1.72 19.32 -23.17
N THR A 30 2.85 18.63 -23.34
CA THR A 30 3.38 18.27 -24.67
C THR A 30 2.39 17.42 -25.45
N ASN A 31 1.78 16.41 -24.81
CA ASN A 31 0.79 15.54 -25.44
C ASN A 31 -0.45 16.32 -25.90
N ILE A 32 -0.96 17.24 -25.07
CA ILE A 32 -2.08 18.10 -25.44
C ILE A 32 -1.71 19.00 -26.62
N GLU A 33 -0.50 19.58 -26.62
CA GLU A 33 -0.03 20.41 -27.74
C GLU A 33 0.07 19.61 -29.05
N ASP A 34 0.55 18.36 -28.99
CA ASP A 34 0.61 17.45 -30.13
C ASP A 34 -0.81 17.11 -30.65
N MET A 35 -1.78 16.87 -29.75
CA MET A 35 -3.17 16.62 -30.12
C MET A 35 -3.84 17.83 -30.78
N LEU A 36 -3.46 19.05 -30.40
CA LEU A 36 -3.97 20.28 -31.00
C LEU A 36 -3.42 20.49 -32.41
N GLY A 37 -2.24 19.94 -32.74
CA GLY A 37 -1.65 20.04 -34.08
C GLY A 37 -1.43 21.48 -34.56
N GLY A 38 -1.25 22.42 -33.63
CA GLY A 38 -1.13 23.86 -33.91
C GLY A 38 -2.45 24.64 -33.99
N ASP A 39 -3.61 23.99 -33.90
CA ASP A 39 -4.91 24.65 -33.78
C ASP A 39 -5.21 24.97 -32.32
N SER A 40 -4.99 26.24 -31.95
CA SER A 40 -5.26 26.74 -30.61
C SER A 40 -6.63 27.43 -30.51
N SER A 41 -7.63 27.06 -31.31
CA SER A 41 -8.98 27.58 -31.13
C SER A 41 -9.62 27.04 -29.85
N THR A 42 -10.44 27.85 -29.18
CA THR A 42 -11.11 27.46 -27.93
C THR A 42 -11.93 26.18 -28.09
N GLU A 43 -12.60 26.01 -29.23
CA GLU A 43 -13.41 24.84 -29.54
C GLU A 43 -12.56 23.57 -29.65
N LYS A 44 -11.40 23.65 -30.32
CA LYS A 44 -10.48 22.51 -30.44
C LYS A 44 -9.86 22.12 -29.10
N VAL A 45 -9.54 23.12 -28.27
CA VAL A 45 -9.03 22.90 -26.91
C VAL A 45 -10.08 22.18 -26.06
N GLU A 46 -11.34 22.65 -26.09
CA GLU A 46 -12.43 22.03 -25.32
C GLU A 46 -12.69 20.59 -25.78
N GLU A 47 -12.75 20.35 -27.10
CA GLU A 47 -12.89 19.00 -27.68
C GLU A 47 -11.76 18.06 -27.22
N THR A 48 -10.53 18.53 -27.25
CA THR A 48 -9.34 17.75 -26.86
C THR A 48 -9.39 17.38 -25.36
N LEU A 49 -9.68 18.35 -24.49
CA LEU A 49 -9.78 18.11 -23.05
C LEU A 49 -10.96 17.19 -22.70
N LEU A 50 -12.08 17.30 -23.40
CA LEU A 50 -13.22 16.39 -23.25
C LEU A 50 -12.88 14.96 -23.69
N ALA A 51 -12.11 14.80 -24.77
CA ALA A 51 -11.65 13.50 -25.25
C ALA A 51 -10.70 12.81 -24.26
N LEU A 52 -9.85 13.58 -23.55
CA LEU A 52 -9.00 13.07 -22.46
C LEU A 52 -9.80 12.69 -21.21
N GLY A 53 -10.98 13.29 -21.02
CA GLY A 53 -11.90 12.97 -19.94
C GLY A 53 -11.56 13.63 -18.61
N SER A 54 -11.99 13.02 -17.50
CA SER A 54 -11.82 13.62 -16.16
C SER A 54 -10.33 13.65 -15.73
N PRO A 55 -9.81 14.80 -15.27
CA PRO A 55 -8.45 14.92 -14.70
C PRO A 55 -8.14 13.85 -13.65
N ALA A 56 -9.12 13.54 -12.79
CA ALA A 56 -8.96 12.56 -11.73
C ALA A 56 -8.86 11.11 -12.24
N ILE A 57 -9.49 10.81 -13.38
CA ILE A 57 -9.42 9.49 -14.03
C ILE A 57 -8.10 9.39 -14.80
N LEU A 58 -7.74 10.42 -15.56
CA LEU A 58 -6.50 10.46 -16.33
C LEU A 58 -5.28 10.33 -15.42
N ALA A 59 -5.27 11.01 -14.26
CA ALA A 59 -4.20 10.90 -13.28
C ALA A 59 -3.98 9.46 -12.74
N ARG A 60 -4.99 8.58 -12.81
CA ARG A 60 -4.80 7.17 -12.43
C ARG A 60 -3.96 6.41 -13.45
N GLN A 61 -4.01 6.80 -14.72
CA GLN A 61 -3.21 6.19 -15.79
C GLN A 61 -1.73 6.56 -15.65
N TYR A 62 -1.45 7.79 -15.21
CA TYR A 62 -0.09 8.24 -14.89
C TYR A 62 0.44 7.70 -13.55
N ARG A 63 -0.45 7.39 -12.58
CA ARG A 63 -0.07 6.69 -11.34
C ARG A 63 0.28 5.23 -11.64
N GLY A 64 1.54 4.98 -11.99
CA GLY A 64 2.06 3.62 -12.23
C GLY A 64 1.91 2.64 -11.05
N LYS A 65 1.62 3.11 -9.82
CA LYS A 65 1.28 2.27 -8.66
C LYS A 65 0.05 2.82 -7.93
N GLU A 66 -1.02 2.04 -7.85
CA GLU A 66 -2.12 2.35 -6.92
C GLU A 66 -1.61 2.36 -5.46
N ARG A 67 -2.26 3.16 -4.61
CA ARG A 67 -1.89 3.28 -3.19
C ARG A 67 -2.37 2.06 -2.42
N TYR A 68 -1.55 1.02 -2.36
CA TYR A 68 -1.77 -0.13 -1.48
C TYR A 68 -1.10 0.08 -0.11
N LEU A 69 -1.76 -0.37 0.96
CA LEU A 69 -1.12 -0.43 2.29
C LEU A 69 0.07 -1.40 2.28
N ILE A 70 -0.07 -2.51 1.55
CA ILE A 70 0.97 -3.50 1.28
C ILE A 70 0.94 -3.75 -0.23
N GLY A 71 2.00 -3.37 -0.94
CA GLY A 71 2.08 -3.51 -2.40
C GLY A 71 2.00 -4.97 -2.85
N PRO A 72 1.43 -5.25 -4.04
CA PRO A 72 1.25 -6.61 -4.56
C PRO A 72 2.57 -7.40 -4.64
N GLU A 73 3.69 -6.73 -4.93
CA GLU A 73 5.04 -7.31 -4.97
C GLU A 73 5.48 -7.92 -3.62
N THR A 74 5.04 -7.34 -2.50
CA THR A 74 5.44 -7.75 -1.14
C THR A 74 4.37 -8.53 -0.39
N PHE A 75 3.18 -8.70 -0.99
CA PHE A 75 2.02 -9.29 -0.32
C PHE A 75 2.23 -10.78 -0.01
N ASP A 76 2.85 -11.53 -0.91
CA ASP A 76 3.15 -12.95 -0.69
C ASP A 76 4.14 -13.14 0.46
N LEU A 77 5.16 -12.27 0.53
CA LEU A 77 6.12 -12.25 1.63
C LEU A 77 5.43 -11.88 2.95
N TYR A 78 4.53 -10.90 2.95
CA TYR A 78 3.72 -10.53 4.10
C TYR A 78 2.91 -11.72 4.64
N VAL A 79 2.19 -12.43 3.78
CA VAL A 79 1.39 -13.59 4.17
C VAL A 79 2.29 -14.71 4.72
N MET A 80 3.45 -14.95 4.12
CA MET A 80 4.41 -15.94 4.59
C MET A 80 4.92 -15.59 6.00
N VAL A 81 5.39 -14.36 6.21
CA VAL A 81 5.88 -13.88 7.50
C VAL A 81 4.77 -13.93 8.55
N LEU A 82 3.56 -13.47 8.22
CA LEU A 82 2.44 -13.49 9.14
C LEU A 82 2.09 -14.91 9.60
N LYS A 83 2.11 -15.89 8.68
CA LYS A 83 1.88 -17.30 9.02
C LYS A 83 2.95 -17.84 9.97
N ILE A 84 4.23 -17.61 9.67
CA ILE A 84 5.35 -18.09 10.49
C ILE A 84 5.30 -17.45 11.88
N VAL A 85 5.17 -16.12 11.95
CA VAL A 85 5.11 -15.37 13.21
C VAL A 85 3.90 -15.82 14.04
N SER A 86 2.72 -15.98 13.42
CA SER A 86 1.52 -16.45 14.13
C SER A 86 1.70 -17.84 14.72
N LEU A 87 2.33 -18.77 13.97
CA LEU A 87 2.60 -20.12 14.44
C LEU A 87 3.58 -20.10 15.63
N VAL A 88 4.69 -19.37 15.50
CA VAL A 88 5.71 -19.28 16.55
C VAL A 88 5.14 -18.61 17.80
N VAL A 89 4.49 -17.45 17.67
CA VAL A 89 3.89 -16.72 18.79
C VAL A 89 2.80 -17.55 19.47
N GLY A 90 1.94 -18.21 18.69
CA GLY A 90 0.89 -19.09 19.22
C GLY A 90 1.47 -20.22 20.09
N LEU A 91 2.48 -20.94 19.59
CA LEU A 91 3.12 -22.02 20.34
C LEU A 91 3.86 -21.52 21.58
N VAL A 92 4.65 -20.45 21.45
CA VAL A 92 5.43 -19.88 22.56
C VAL A 92 4.50 -19.37 23.66
N THR A 93 3.47 -18.59 23.30
CA THR A 93 2.48 -18.10 24.28
C THR A 93 1.76 -19.24 24.96
N MET A 94 1.40 -20.30 24.24
CA MET A 94 0.73 -21.47 24.82
C MET A 94 1.63 -22.14 25.87
N VAL A 95 2.91 -22.38 25.56
CA VAL A 95 3.88 -23.00 26.48
C VAL A 95 4.12 -22.11 27.70
N ILE A 96 4.38 -20.81 27.50
CA ILE A 96 4.64 -19.87 28.60
C ILE A 96 3.42 -19.79 29.52
N THR A 97 2.22 -19.68 28.96
CA THR A 97 0.99 -19.58 29.75
C THR A 97 0.74 -20.87 30.52
N PHE A 98 0.97 -22.04 29.91
CA PHE A 98 0.84 -23.32 30.59
C PHE A 98 1.83 -23.47 31.75
N VAL A 99 3.11 -23.13 31.54
CA VAL A 99 4.12 -23.13 32.59
C VAL A 99 3.74 -22.15 33.72
N SER A 100 3.28 -20.96 33.36
CA SER A 100 2.86 -19.94 34.34
C SER A 100 1.69 -20.41 35.21
N LEU A 101 0.73 -21.12 34.61
CA LEU A 101 -0.40 -21.69 35.33
C LEU A 101 0.01 -22.88 36.21
N PHE A 102 1.01 -23.66 35.80
CA PHE A 102 1.54 -24.77 36.60
C PHE A 102 2.24 -24.29 37.88
N PHE A 103 2.95 -23.16 37.82
CA PHE A 103 3.61 -22.56 38.98
C PHE A 103 2.72 -21.59 39.76
N ALA A 104 1.46 -21.40 39.37
CA ALA A 104 0.54 -20.51 40.08
C ALA A 104 0.16 -21.11 41.44
N SER A 105 0.34 -20.34 42.51
CA SER A 105 -0.01 -20.74 43.88
C SER A 105 -1.52 -20.67 44.15
N ASP A 106 -2.26 -19.94 43.32
CA ASP A 106 -3.71 -19.77 43.48
C ASP A 106 -4.47 -20.97 42.91
N PRO A 107 -5.45 -21.52 43.65
CA PRO A 107 -6.34 -22.54 43.11
C PRO A 107 -7.21 -21.93 42.01
N ILE A 108 -6.94 -22.34 40.78
CA ILE A 108 -7.72 -21.97 39.58
C ILE A 108 -8.53 -23.16 39.10
N ASN A 109 -9.81 -22.92 38.78
CA ASN A 109 -10.67 -23.96 38.20
C ASN A 109 -10.30 -24.22 36.74
N ILE A 110 -10.57 -25.44 36.23
CA ILE A 110 -10.27 -25.87 34.86
C ILE A 110 -10.85 -24.89 33.82
N ALA A 111 -12.07 -24.40 34.04
CA ALA A 111 -12.71 -23.43 33.15
C ALA A 111 -11.91 -22.11 33.05
N GLN A 112 -11.37 -21.62 34.17
CA GLN A 112 -10.55 -20.40 34.19
C GLN A 112 -9.18 -20.63 33.53
N MET A 113 -8.62 -21.83 33.69
CA MET A 113 -7.37 -22.23 33.04
C MET A 113 -7.51 -22.17 31.51
N ILE A 114 -8.56 -22.79 30.97
CA ILE A 114 -8.86 -22.77 29.52
C ILE A 114 -9.10 -21.34 29.04
N ALA A 115 -9.92 -20.57 29.76
CA ALA A 115 -10.21 -19.18 29.39
C ALA A 115 -8.94 -18.32 29.34
N LYS A 116 -8.03 -18.47 30.32
CA LYS A 116 -6.75 -17.75 30.35
C LYS A 116 -5.85 -18.11 29.17
N VAL A 117 -5.72 -19.40 28.86
CA VAL A 117 -4.92 -19.85 27.70
C VAL A 117 -5.48 -19.29 26.40
N LEU A 118 -6.78 -19.41 26.17
CA LEU A 118 -7.41 -18.87 24.95
C LEU A 118 -7.26 -17.35 24.85
N ALA A 119 -7.49 -16.62 25.94
CA ALA A 119 -7.32 -15.16 25.98
C ALA A 119 -5.88 -14.75 25.70
N SER A 120 -4.90 -15.45 26.28
CA SER A 120 -3.47 -15.16 26.08
C SER A 120 -3.03 -15.37 24.63
N VAL A 121 -3.43 -16.50 24.01
CA VAL A 121 -3.12 -16.83 22.62
C VAL A 121 -3.78 -15.82 21.69
N PHE A 122 -5.06 -15.51 21.89
CA PHE A 122 -5.78 -14.53 21.09
C PHE A 122 -5.12 -13.14 21.17
N SER A 123 -4.80 -12.68 22.37
CA SER A 123 -4.14 -11.38 22.59
C SER A 123 -2.76 -11.33 21.93
N SER A 124 -1.98 -12.40 22.05
CA SER A 124 -0.64 -12.50 21.47
C SER A 124 -0.69 -12.52 19.94
N LEU A 125 -1.61 -13.28 19.34
CA LEU A 125 -1.81 -13.33 17.89
C LEU A 125 -2.28 -11.98 17.34
N SER A 126 -3.22 -11.31 18.02
CA SER A 126 -3.67 -9.97 17.64
C SER A 126 -2.52 -8.96 17.65
N SER A 127 -1.70 -8.99 18.71
CA SER A 127 -0.51 -8.13 18.83
C SER A 127 0.51 -8.43 17.73
N ALA A 128 0.77 -9.70 17.45
CA ALA A 128 1.69 -10.12 16.39
C ALA A 128 1.20 -9.67 15.00
N PHE A 129 -0.09 -9.87 14.71
CA PHE A 129 -0.71 -9.41 13.47
C PHE A 129 -0.55 -7.89 13.29
N LEU A 130 -0.82 -7.13 14.35
CA LEU A 130 -0.69 -5.68 14.35
C LEU A 130 0.75 -5.25 14.02
N TRP A 131 1.74 -5.81 14.74
CA TRP A 131 3.15 -5.44 14.54
C TRP A 131 3.71 -5.86 13.18
N VAL A 132 3.34 -7.05 12.69
CA VAL A 132 3.72 -7.47 11.33
C VAL A 132 3.11 -6.53 10.29
N THR A 133 1.82 -6.20 10.42
CA THR A 133 1.14 -5.29 9.50
C THR A 133 1.76 -3.89 9.51
N ILE A 134 2.05 -3.33 10.68
CA ILE A 134 2.74 -2.04 10.80
C ILE A 134 4.11 -2.08 10.12
N THR A 135 4.88 -3.15 10.35
CA THR A 135 6.22 -3.29 9.77
C THR A 135 6.16 -3.31 8.24
N PHE A 136 5.24 -4.09 7.66
CA PHE A 136 5.04 -4.14 6.21
C PHE A 136 4.45 -2.84 5.64
N ALA A 137 3.55 -2.19 6.35
CA ALA A 137 3.03 -0.89 5.94
C ALA A 137 4.14 0.17 5.89
N ILE A 138 5.05 0.17 6.86
CA ILE A 138 6.22 1.05 6.89
C ILE A 138 7.19 0.70 5.74
N MET A 139 7.52 -0.58 5.53
CA MET A 139 8.40 -1.00 4.42
C MET A 139 7.83 -0.63 3.05
N SER A 140 6.52 -0.83 2.85
CA SER A 140 5.79 -0.46 1.64
C SER A 140 5.76 1.07 1.44
N TYR A 141 5.59 1.83 2.52
CA TYR A 141 5.60 3.30 2.47
C TYR A 141 6.96 3.86 2.05
N TYR A 142 8.06 3.29 2.55
CA TYR A 142 9.41 3.72 2.18
C TYR A 142 9.89 3.18 0.82
N GLN A 143 9.03 2.48 0.06
CA GLN A 143 9.35 1.90 -1.25
C GLN A 143 10.68 1.14 -1.22
N VAL A 144 10.89 0.32 -0.18
CA VAL A 144 12.05 -0.59 -0.17
C VAL A 144 11.88 -1.51 -1.37
N LYS A 145 12.66 -1.26 -2.43
CA LYS A 145 12.70 -2.10 -3.61
C LYS A 145 13.24 -3.46 -3.18
N THR A 146 12.35 -4.41 -2.96
CA THR A 146 12.70 -5.83 -3.00
C THR A 146 12.74 -6.22 -4.48
N GLU A 147 13.71 -5.68 -5.24
CA GLU A 147 13.94 -6.14 -6.60
C GLU A 147 14.33 -7.62 -6.53
N PRO A 148 13.59 -8.53 -7.17
CA PRO A 148 14.01 -9.92 -7.29
C PRO A 148 15.32 -9.96 -8.06
N ASP A 149 16.23 -10.84 -7.65
CA ASP A 149 17.47 -11.13 -8.37
C ASP A 149 17.17 -11.30 -9.87
N GLN A 150 17.73 -10.42 -10.69
CA GLN A 150 17.63 -10.49 -12.13
C GLN A 150 18.30 -11.79 -12.56
N TRP A 151 17.54 -12.75 -13.08
CA TRP A 151 18.09 -13.99 -13.64
C TRP A 151 19.22 -13.63 -14.61
N ASN A 152 20.46 -13.80 -14.17
CA ASN A 152 21.64 -13.52 -14.97
C ASN A 152 22.07 -14.84 -15.62
N ARG A 153 21.87 -14.95 -16.94
CA ARG A 153 22.45 -16.03 -17.73
C ARG A 153 23.94 -15.74 -17.91
N LYS A 154 24.75 -16.11 -16.92
CA LYS A 154 26.15 -16.46 -17.17
C LYS A 154 26.25 -17.95 -17.45
#